data_AF-V6TZG5-F1
#
_entry.id   AF-V6TZG5-F1
#
_cell.length_a   1.000
_cell.length_b   1.000
_cell.length_c   1.000
_cell.angle_alpha   90.00
_cell.angle_beta   90.00
_cell.angle_gamma   90.00
#
_symmetry.space_group_name_H-M   'P 1'
#
loop_
_entity.id
_entity.type
_entity.pdbx_description
1 polymer ?
#
loop_
_entity_poly.entity_id
_entity_poly.type
_entity_poly.pdbx_seq_one_letter_code
_entity_poly.pdbx_strand_id
1 'polypeptide(L)'
;MEENIEALPTMCLKKISPAVQQTLGSVAIFAAQIGGELDPAGIYGYFLNLVSRSRCELHIFVYAACVTYHVFSLWNGQLSALHVRRVFLAALSLSYNLLSDTGAETGAWTGVVDDSLSELELARLQQWILTVTGWNIHLLSSDVSRIWASILEGSKSSQEAKRPH
;
A
#
# COMPACT_ATOMS: atom_id res chain seq x y z
N MET A 1 0.43 20.20 33.72
CA MET A 1 -0.55 19.32 33.05
C MET A 1 0.23 18.74 31.89
N GLU A 2 0.96 17.67 32.18
CA GLU A 2 1.86 17.02 31.21
C GLU A 2 0.99 16.12 30.35
N GLU A 3 0.90 16.44 29.05
CA GLU A 3 0.26 15.56 28.08
C GLU A 3 1.08 14.27 27.98
N ASN A 4 0.45 13.18 28.42
CA ASN A 4 0.85 11.82 28.12
C ASN A 4 0.88 11.69 26.60
N ILE A 5 2.06 11.80 26.00
CA ILE A 5 2.33 11.31 24.66
C ILE A 5 2.20 9.79 24.78
N GLU A 6 1.01 9.26 24.49
CA GLU A 6 0.80 7.84 24.29
C GLU A 6 1.83 7.37 23.26
N ALA A 7 2.84 6.66 23.76
CA ALA A 7 3.78 5.95 22.93
C ALA A 7 2.96 5.08 21.96
N LEU A 8 3.06 5.38 20.66
CA LEU A 8 2.59 4.49 19.60
C LEU A 8 2.94 3.05 20.01
N PRO A 9 1.98 2.10 19.96
CA PRO A 9 2.17 0.79 20.54
C PRO A 9 3.36 0.14 19.85
N THR A 10 4.47 0.07 20.58
CA THR A 10 5.74 -0.57 20.19
C THR A 10 5.57 -2.11 20.12
N MET A 11 4.36 -2.59 20.34
CA MET A 11 3.92 -3.98 20.33
C MET A 11 3.22 -4.34 19.01
N CYS A 12 3.98 -4.60 17.95
CA CYS A 12 3.64 -5.67 16.98
C CYS A 12 4.69 -5.94 15.89
N LEU A 13 5.81 -5.21 15.85
CA LEU A 13 6.82 -5.43 14.80
C LEU A 13 7.53 -6.80 14.91
N LYS A 14 7.52 -7.43 16.09
CA LYS A 14 8.17 -8.74 16.34
C LYS A 14 7.45 -9.95 15.72
N LYS A 15 6.25 -9.79 15.12
CA LYS A 15 5.47 -10.89 14.51
C LYS A 15 5.28 -10.79 13.00
N ILE A 16 5.86 -9.79 12.36
CA ILE A 16 5.79 -9.62 10.90
C ILE A 16 7.07 -10.20 10.30
N SER A 17 6.95 -11.09 9.32
CA SER A 17 8.14 -11.74 8.74
C SER A 17 9.08 -10.70 8.11
N PRO A 18 10.40 -10.93 8.12
CA PRO A 18 11.35 -10.02 7.47
C PRO A 18 11.05 -9.79 5.98
N ALA A 19 10.52 -10.81 5.30
CA ALA A 19 10.10 -10.70 3.90
C ALA A 19 8.94 -9.70 3.73
N VAL A 20 7.95 -9.71 4.63
CA VAL A 20 6.84 -8.75 4.62
C VAL A 20 7.35 -7.33 4.88
N GLN A 21 8.25 -7.15 5.86
CA GLN A 21 8.86 -5.85 6.18
C GLN A 21 9.64 -5.28 4.98
N GLN A 22 10.49 -6.08 4.34
CA GLN A 22 11.25 -5.66 3.15
C GLN A 22 10.34 -5.33 1.96
N THR A 23 9.28 -6.13 1.77
CA THR A 23 8.29 -5.92 0.72
C THR A 23 7.61 -4.57 0.91
N LEU A 24 7.06 -4.31 2.11
CA LEU A 24 6.41 -3.05 2.43
C LEU A 24 7.36 -1.84 2.34
N GLY A 25 8.62 -2.00 2.75
CA GLY A 25 9.62 -0.95 2.64
C GLY A 25 9.88 -0.55 1.19
N SER A 26 9.96 -1.53 0.28
CA SER A 26 10.14 -1.27 -1.15
C SER A 26 8.92 -0.57 -1.76
N VAL A 27 7.71 -0.97 -1.37
CA VAL A 27 6.46 -0.30 -1.80
C VAL A 27 6.39 1.14 -1.28
N ALA A 28 6.82 1.40 -0.04
CA ALA A 28 6.81 2.73 0.55
C ALA A 28 7.82 3.68 -0.11
N ILE A 29 9.02 3.20 -0.44
CA ILE A 29 10.02 3.96 -1.19
C ILE A 29 9.48 4.32 -2.58
N PHE A 30 8.88 3.35 -3.26
CA PHE A 30 8.31 3.57 -4.58
C PHE A 30 7.16 4.58 -4.55
N ALA A 31 6.24 4.44 -3.59
CA ALA A 31 5.17 5.40 -3.35
C ALA A 31 5.69 6.83 -3.14
N ALA A 32 6.78 6.99 -2.38
CA ALA A 32 7.42 8.27 -2.15
C ALA A 32 8.04 8.87 -3.41
N GLN A 33 8.63 8.03 -4.28
CA GLN A 33 9.18 8.47 -5.56
C GLN A 33 8.10 9.00 -6.51
N ILE A 34 6.93 8.36 -6.57
CA ILE A 34 5.84 8.84 -7.43
C ILE A 34 5.23 10.15 -6.88
N GLY A 35 5.09 10.27 -5.57
CA GLY A 35 4.45 11.43 -4.94
C GLY A 35 5.30 12.70 -4.89
N GLY A 36 6.58 12.65 -5.27
CA GLY A 36 7.49 13.81 -5.36
C GLY A 36 7.93 14.42 -4.03
N GLU A 37 7.13 14.31 -2.96
CA GLU A 37 7.38 14.97 -1.66
C GLU A 37 7.00 14.10 -0.44
N LEU A 38 6.79 12.79 -0.61
CA LEU A 38 6.28 11.97 0.50
C LEU A 38 7.42 11.35 1.32
N ASP A 39 7.31 11.39 2.65
CA ASP A 39 8.23 10.68 3.54
C ASP A 39 8.02 9.16 3.47
N PRO A 40 9.03 8.37 3.01
CA PRO A 40 8.91 6.92 2.93
C PRO A 40 8.67 6.26 4.30
N ALA A 41 9.17 6.84 5.39
CA ALA A 41 9.05 6.24 6.72
C ALA A 41 7.61 6.29 7.24
N GLY A 42 6.91 7.42 7.05
CA GLY A 42 5.49 7.57 7.35
C GLY A 42 4.60 6.61 6.55
N ILE A 43 4.87 6.45 5.24
CA ILE A 43 4.12 5.50 4.38
C ILE A 43 4.37 4.06 4.82
N TYR A 44 5.62 3.72 5.14
CA TYR A 44 5.98 2.39 5.61
C TYR A 44 5.28 2.03 6.93
N GLY A 45 5.25 2.96 7.89
CA GLY A 45 4.53 2.78 9.16
C GLY A 45 3.04 2.53 8.97
N TYR A 46 2.41 3.25 8.02
CA TYR A 46 1.02 3.02 7.65
C TYR A 46 0.78 1.61 7.07
N PHE A 47 1.63 1.17 6.14
CA PHE A 47 1.50 -0.17 5.56
C PHE A 47 1.71 -1.30 6.58
N LEU A 48 2.61 -1.11 7.54
CA LEU A 48 2.78 -2.05 8.64
C LEU A 48 1.52 -2.15 9.50
N ASN A 49 0.83 -1.03 9.73
CA ASN A 49 -0.43 -1.02 10.47
C ASN A 49 -1.50 -1.84 9.71
N LEU A 50 -1.62 -1.61 8.39
CA LEU A 50 -2.52 -2.38 7.50
C LEU A 50 -2.26 -3.88 7.55
N VAL A 51 -1.00 -4.31 7.47
CA VAL A 51 -0.63 -5.74 7.57
C VAL A 51 -1.07 -6.32 8.91
N SER A 52 -0.84 -5.61 10.00
CA SER A 52 -1.16 -6.14 11.32
C SER A 52 -2.68 -6.26 11.58
N ARG A 53 -3.50 -5.42 10.96
CA ARG A 53 -4.95 -5.34 11.22
C ARG A 53 -5.81 -6.12 10.22
N SER A 54 -5.38 -6.26 8.96
CA SER A 54 -6.19 -6.90 7.91
C SER A 54 -6.12 -8.43 7.86
N ARG A 55 -5.09 -9.04 8.50
CA ARG A 55 -4.83 -10.49 8.44
C ARG A 55 -4.73 -11.07 7.01
N CYS A 56 -4.47 -10.24 6.01
CA CYS A 56 -4.33 -10.68 4.63
C CYS A 56 -3.03 -11.45 4.43
N GLU A 57 -3.05 -12.41 3.51
CA GLU A 57 -1.85 -13.12 3.10
C GLU A 57 -0.90 -12.19 2.34
N LEU A 58 0.41 -12.45 2.44
CA LEU A 58 1.45 -11.62 1.84
C LEU A 58 1.25 -11.44 0.32
N HIS A 59 0.80 -12.48 -0.38
CA HIS A 59 0.60 -12.41 -1.82
C HIS A 59 -0.47 -11.38 -2.22
N ILE A 60 -1.49 -11.16 -1.39
CA ILE A 60 -2.53 -10.14 -1.58
C ILE A 60 -1.94 -8.73 -1.46
N PHE A 61 -1.01 -8.51 -0.52
CA PHE A 61 -0.29 -7.24 -0.38
C PHE A 61 0.60 -6.93 -1.58
N VAL A 62 1.32 -7.94 -2.08
CA VAL A 62 2.16 -7.79 -3.28
C VAL A 62 1.28 -7.43 -4.48
N TYR A 63 0.15 -8.13 -4.64
CA TYR A 63 -0.79 -7.85 -5.71
C TYR A 63 -1.38 -6.44 -5.60
N ALA A 64 -1.80 -6.02 -4.41
CA ALA A 64 -2.31 -4.67 -4.15
C ALA A 64 -1.28 -3.58 -4.46
N ALA A 65 -0.01 -3.81 -4.14
CA ALA A 65 1.08 -2.92 -4.52
C ALA A 65 1.23 -2.81 -6.04
N CYS A 66 1.11 -3.93 -6.78
CA CYS A 66 1.17 -3.93 -8.23
C CYS A 66 -0.04 -3.22 -8.86
N VAL A 67 -1.26 -3.39 -8.32
CA VAL A 67 -2.45 -2.65 -8.76
C VAL A 67 -2.27 -1.16 -8.50
N THR A 68 -1.77 -0.79 -7.32
CA THR A 68 -1.48 0.61 -6.97
C THR A 68 -0.46 1.23 -7.91
N TYR A 69 0.63 0.50 -8.21
CA TYR A 69 1.61 0.90 -9.23
C TYR A 69 0.93 1.13 -10.57
N HIS A 70 0.09 0.19 -11.02
CA HIS A 70 -0.57 0.27 -12.31
C HIS A 70 -1.47 1.51 -12.41
N VAL A 71 -2.27 1.78 -11.37
CA VAL A 71 -3.09 3.01 -11.28
C VAL A 71 -2.24 4.26 -11.43
N PHE A 72 -1.12 4.35 -10.71
CA PHE A 72 -0.25 5.53 -10.76
C PHE A 72 0.55 5.65 -12.06
N SER A 73 0.82 4.54 -12.76
CA SER A 73 1.42 4.59 -14.10
C SER A 73 0.50 5.18 -15.16
N LEU A 74 -0.82 5.16 -14.93
CA LEU A 74 -1.84 5.69 -15.82
C LEU A 74 -2.31 7.09 -15.42
N TRP A 75 -2.03 7.51 -14.18
CA TRP A 75 -2.51 8.75 -13.61
C TRP A 75 -1.47 9.87 -13.71
N ASN A 76 -1.85 10.99 -14.33
CA ASN A 76 -0.97 12.15 -14.52
C ASN A 76 -1.21 13.30 -13.51
N GLY A 77 -2.02 13.07 -12.47
CA GLY A 77 -2.31 14.10 -11.47
C GLY A 77 -1.34 14.05 -10.28
N GLN A 78 -1.36 15.09 -9.45
CA GLN A 78 -0.54 15.15 -8.24
C GLN A 78 -1.00 14.15 -7.18
N LEU A 79 -0.04 13.50 -6.53
CA LEU A 79 -0.28 12.52 -5.47
C LEU A 79 0.17 13.08 -4.12
N SER A 80 -0.72 13.04 -3.12
CA SER A 80 -0.39 13.33 -1.73
C SER A 80 -0.19 12.04 -0.94
N ALA A 81 0.43 12.11 0.24
CA ALA A 81 0.58 10.95 1.13
C ALA A 81 -0.77 10.32 1.46
N LEU A 82 -1.80 11.15 1.67
CA LEU A 82 -3.15 10.69 1.97
C LEU A 82 -3.77 9.98 0.77
N HIS A 83 -3.57 10.51 -0.46
CA HIS A 83 -4.04 9.84 -1.68
C HIS A 83 -3.40 8.48 -1.85
N VAL A 84 -2.07 8.37 -1.68
CA VAL A 84 -1.38 7.09 -1.83
C VAL A 84 -1.88 6.05 -0.83
N ARG A 85 -2.03 6.44 0.45
CA ARG A 85 -2.56 5.57 1.51
C ARG A 85 -3.96 5.06 1.18
N ARG A 86 -4.86 5.96 0.80
CA ARG A 86 -6.26 5.64 0.46
C ARG A 86 -6.38 4.78 -0.79
N VAL A 87 -5.60 5.06 -1.83
CA VAL A 87 -5.56 4.24 -3.06
C VAL A 87 -5.03 2.85 -2.76
N PHE A 88 -3.97 2.73 -1.95
CA PHE A 88 -3.45 1.42 -1.56
C PHE A 88 -4.46 0.60 -0.77
N LEU A 89 -5.18 1.19 0.19
CA LEU A 89 -6.26 0.50 0.92
C LEU A 89 -7.36 0.02 -0.04
N ALA A 90 -7.79 0.87 -0.97
CA ALA A 90 -8.78 0.48 -1.97
C ALA A 90 -8.25 -0.66 -2.86
N ALA A 91 -7.02 -0.58 -3.34
CA ALA A 91 -6.38 -1.65 -4.10
C ALA A 91 -6.26 -2.95 -3.30
N LEU A 92 -5.95 -2.87 -2.00
CA LEU A 92 -5.87 -4.03 -1.11
C LEU A 92 -7.22 -4.72 -0.96
N SER A 93 -8.28 -3.94 -0.73
CA SER A 93 -9.64 -4.48 -0.62
C SER A 93 -10.12 -5.15 -1.91
N LEU A 94 -9.80 -4.57 -3.07
CA LEU A 94 -10.09 -5.17 -4.38
C LEU A 94 -9.28 -6.45 -4.60
N SER A 95 -7.99 -6.42 -4.28
CA SER A 95 -7.08 -7.57 -4.43
C SER A 95 -7.51 -8.73 -3.54
N TYR A 96 -7.96 -8.44 -2.32
CA TYR A 96 -8.49 -9.45 -1.43
C TYR A 96 -9.73 -10.12 -2.01
N ASN A 97 -10.70 -9.33 -2.51
CA ASN A 97 -11.90 -9.87 -3.13
C ASN A 97 -11.63 -10.62 -4.44
N LEU A 98 -10.51 -10.35 -5.11
CA LEU A 98 -10.11 -11.04 -6.33
C LEU A 98 -9.44 -12.39 -6.06
N LEU A 99 -8.67 -12.49 -4.96
CA LEU A 99 -7.77 -13.61 -4.70
C LEU A 99 -8.20 -14.50 -3.53
N SER A 100 -9.09 -14.01 -2.66
CA SER A 100 -9.60 -14.76 -1.51
C SER A 100 -10.95 -15.41 -1.82
N ASP A 101 -11.11 -16.66 -1.43
CA ASP A 101 -12.38 -17.40 -1.57
C ASP A 101 -13.50 -16.87 -0.66
N THR A 102 -13.15 -16.18 0.44
CA THR A 102 -14.14 -15.74 1.43
C THR A 102 -14.77 -14.38 1.12
N GLY A 103 -14.08 -13.53 0.35
CA GLY A 103 -14.48 -12.14 0.13
C GLY A 103 -14.63 -11.30 1.41
N ALA A 104 -14.77 -9.99 1.25
CA ALA A 104 -15.07 -9.05 2.33
C ALA A 104 -15.84 -7.85 1.78
N GLU A 105 -16.87 -7.43 2.51
CA GLU A 105 -17.63 -6.21 2.23
C GLU A 105 -16.75 -4.97 2.40
N THR A 106 -17.06 -3.90 1.67
CA THR A 106 -16.31 -2.64 1.71
C THR A 106 -16.26 -2.05 3.12
N GLY A 107 -17.36 -2.14 3.89
CA GLY A 107 -17.40 -1.69 5.29
C GLY A 107 -16.34 -2.34 6.19
N ALA A 108 -15.97 -3.60 5.95
CA ALA A 108 -14.98 -4.31 6.76
C ALA A 108 -13.57 -3.67 6.67
N TRP A 109 -13.29 -2.97 5.58
CA TRP A 109 -11.99 -2.34 5.33
C TRP A 109 -11.86 -0.95 5.95
N THR A 110 -12.97 -0.28 6.23
CA THR A 110 -12.97 1.08 6.83
C THR A 110 -12.41 1.08 8.24
N GLY A 111 -12.58 -0.02 9.00
CA GLY A 111 -12.05 -0.19 10.35
C GLY A 111 -10.58 -0.64 10.41
N VAL A 112 -9.95 -0.92 9.25
CA VAL A 112 -8.57 -1.42 9.22
C VAL A 112 -7.56 -0.29 9.47
N VAL A 113 -7.90 0.96 9.14
CA VAL A 113 -6.98 2.11 9.27
C VAL A 113 -7.61 3.31 9.98
N ASP A 114 -6.77 4.09 10.68
CA ASP A 114 -7.16 5.32 11.38
C ASP A 114 -7.12 6.56 10.45
N ASP A 115 -7.70 6.45 9.25
CA ASP A 115 -7.66 7.53 8.24
C ASP A 115 -9.04 8.18 7.98
N SER A 116 -9.99 7.97 8.90
CA SER A 116 -11.35 8.55 8.87
C SER A 116 -12.10 8.32 7.55
N LEU A 117 -11.79 7.25 6.81
CA LEU A 117 -12.35 6.98 5.50
C LEU A 117 -13.70 6.27 5.64
N SER A 118 -14.78 6.90 5.16
CA SER A 118 -16.10 6.28 5.16
C SER A 118 -16.20 5.15 4.13
N GLU A 119 -17.16 4.25 4.34
CA GLU A 119 -17.43 3.15 3.40
C GLU A 119 -17.77 3.65 1.99
N LEU A 120 -18.54 4.74 1.90
CA LEU A 120 -18.91 5.35 0.62
C LEU A 120 -17.69 5.93 -0.11
N GLU A 121 -16.78 6.57 0.61
CA GLU A 121 -15.54 7.08 0.02
C GLU A 121 -14.63 5.94 -0.45
N LEU A 122 -14.53 4.85 0.33
CA LEU A 122 -13.79 3.67 -0.08
C LEU A 122 -14.39 3.03 -1.33
N ALA A 123 -15.71 2.88 -1.40
CA ALA A 123 -16.40 2.37 -2.58
C ALA A 123 -16.15 3.24 -3.83
N ARG A 124 -16.17 4.57 -3.67
CA ARG A 124 -15.84 5.51 -4.75
C ARG A 124 -14.39 5.36 -5.21
N LEU A 125 -13.45 5.15 -4.29
CA LEU A 125 -12.05 4.91 -4.63
C LEU A 125 -11.85 3.58 -5.36
N GLN A 126 -12.52 2.51 -4.92
CA GLN A 126 -12.52 1.22 -5.62
C GLN A 126 -13.04 1.39 -7.06
N GLN A 127 -14.17 2.07 -7.23
CA GLN A 127 -14.73 2.35 -8.55
C GLN A 127 -13.81 3.21 -9.41
N TRP A 128 -13.15 4.21 -8.82
CA TRP A 128 -12.18 5.05 -9.52
C TRP A 128 -10.97 4.25 -10.00
N ILE A 129 -10.41 3.36 -9.16
CA ILE A 129 -9.32 2.45 -9.55
C ILE A 129 -9.74 1.60 -10.76
N LEU A 130 -10.91 0.98 -10.71
CA LEU A 130 -11.43 0.19 -11.83
C LEU A 130 -11.61 1.04 -13.08
N THR A 131 -12.05 2.29 -12.95
CA THR A 131 -12.23 3.19 -14.09
C THR A 131 -10.89 3.59 -14.72
N VAL A 132 -9.91 3.99 -13.91
CA VAL A 132 -8.57 4.40 -14.39
C VAL A 132 -7.85 3.26 -15.07
N THR A 133 -7.99 2.04 -14.55
CA THR A 133 -7.37 0.84 -15.11
C THR A 133 -8.16 0.24 -16.27
N GLY A 134 -9.29 0.81 -16.67
CA GLY A 134 -10.17 0.22 -17.68
C GLY A 134 -10.65 -1.18 -17.29
N TRP A 135 -10.86 -1.39 -15.99
CA TRP A 135 -11.21 -2.66 -15.34
C TRP A 135 -10.14 -3.75 -15.45
N ASN A 136 -8.94 -3.40 -15.91
CA ASN A 136 -7.82 -4.31 -16.04
C ASN A 136 -6.99 -4.38 -14.75
N ILE A 137 -7.58 -4.94 -13.70
CA ILE A 137 -6.89 -5.22 -12.44
C ILE A 137 -6.49 -6.70 -12.29
N HIS A 138 -6.81 -7.54 -13.29
CA HIS A 138 -6.34 -8.93 -13.39
C HIS A 138 -4.94 -8.95 -14.01
N LEU A 139 -3.93 -8.72 -13.18
CA LEU A 139 -2.54 -8.77 -13.56
C LEU A 139 -2.10 -10.22 -13.73
N LEU A 140 -1.47 -10.54 -14.85
CA LEU A 140 -0.85 -11.85 -15.05
C LEU A 140 0.34 -12.02 -14.10
N SER A 141 0.70 -13.26 -13.79
CA SER A 141 1.88 -13.56 -12.95
C SER A 141 3.17 -12.94 -13.49
N SER A 142 3.30 -12.83 -14.82
CA SER A 142 4.39 -12.13 -15.49
C SER A 142 4.39 -10.63 -15.24
N ASP A 143 3.22 -10.00 -15.20
CA ASP A 143 3.07 -8.58 -14.91
C ASP A 143 3.42 -8.27 -13.46
N VAL A 144 2.91 -9.09 -12.54
CA VAL A 144 3.25 -9.01 -11.12
C VAL A 144 4.75 -9.16 -10.92
N SER A 145 5.38 -10.16 -11.54
CA SER A 145 6.82 -10.40 -11.42
C SER A 145 7.65 -9.24 -11.96
N ARG A 146 7.26 -8.70 -13.12
CA ARG A 146 7.94 -7.55 -13.75
C ARG A 146 7.80 -6.28 -12.92
N ILE A 147 6.59 -5.94 -12.48
CA ILE A 147 6.33 -4.76 -11.65
C ILE A 147 7.08 -4.89 -10.32
N TRP A 148 7.07 -6.09 -9.73
CA TRP A 148 7.79 -6.36 -8.49
C TRP A 148 9.30 -6.19 -8.64
N ALA A 149 9.88 -6.68 -9.74
CA ALA A 149 11.29 -6.46 -10.05
C ALA A 149 11.62 -4.97 -10.15
N SER A 150 10.79 -4.17 -10.83
CA SER A 150 10.96 -2.71 -10.92
C SER A 150 10.90 -2.02 -9.56
N ILE A 151 10.00 -2.44 -8.67
CA ILE A 151 9.91 -1.92 -7.29
C ILE A 151 11.18 -2.23 -6.51
N LEU A 152 11.73 -3.45 -6.65
CA LEU A 152 12.97 -3.86 -5.99
C LEU A 152 14.22 -3.20 -6.58
N GLU A 153 14.24 -2.87 -7.86
CA GLU A 153 15.35 -2.15 -8.50
C GLU A 153 15.34 -0.66 -8.11
N GLY A 154 14.17 -0.03 -8.07
CA GLY A 154 14.00 1.36 -7.61
C GLY A 154 14.37 1.57 -6.13
N SER A 155 14.28 0.53 -5.30
CA SER A 155 14.72 0.59 -3.90
C SER A 155 16.24 0.48 -3.75
N LYS A 156 16.93 -0.26 -4.63
CA LYS A 156 18.41 -0.36 -4.65
C LYS A 156 19.08 0.95 -5.04
N SER A 157 18.60 1.62 -6.09
CA SER A 157 19.15 2.90 -6.54
C SER A 157 19.00 4.00 -5.48
N SER A 158 17.92 3.98 -4.70
CA SER A 158 17.69 4.90 -3.58
C SER A 158 18.61 4.65 -2.37
N GLN A 159 19.10 3.43 -2.18
CA GLN A 159 20.05 3.08 -1.11
C GLN A 159 21.50 3.42 -1.48
N GLU A 160 21.88 3.29 -2.75
CA GLU A 160 23.21 3.69 -3.23
C GLU A 160 23.38 5.22 -3.20
N ALA A 161 22.34 5.99 -3.51
CA ALA A 161 22.38 7.46 -3.44
C ALA A 161 22.54 8.04 -2.01
N LYS A 162 22.37 7.23 -0.95
CA LYS A 162 22.45 7.66 0.45
C LYS A 162 23.71 7.20 1.19
N ARG A 163 24.67 6.55 0.54
CA ARG A 163 25.99 6.27 1.16
C ARG A 163 26.94 7.45 0.92
N PRO A 164 27.29 8.25 1.95
CA PRO A 164 28.43 9.14 1.83
C PRO A 164 29.70 8.27 1.77
N HIS A 165 30.59 8.64 0.85
CA HIS A 165 31.98 8.16 0.84
C HIS A 165 32.74 8.64 2.08
#